data_AF-A0A533SR50-F1
#
_entry.id   AF-A0A533SR50-F1
#
_cell.length_a   1.000
_cell.length_b   1.000
_cell.length_c   1.000
_cell.angle_alpha   90.00
_cell.angle_beta   90.00
_cell.angle_gamma   90.00
#
_symmetry.space_group_name_H-M   'P 1'
#
loop_
_entity.id
_entity.type
_entity.pdbx_description
1 polymer ?
#
loop_
_entity_poly.entity_id
_entity_poly.type
_entity_poly.pdbx_seq_one_letter_code
_entity_poly.pdbx_strand_id
1 'polypeptide(L)'
;DMLAVSLESESSVALVPGYRVAGKTGTAEIPSPGGYQTDLTNASFVGWGPVDDPKFLVYIWLEKPTSDRSGSTVAAPVFSEIVKELVVLMNLPPDDTRHQLSGQ
;
A
#
# COMPACT_ATOMS: atom_id res chain seq x y z
N ASP A 1 -13.74 2.95 -4.00
CA ASP A 1 -14.17 2.08 -2.88
C ASP A 1 -13.72 0.64 -2.91
N MET A 2 -13.92 -0.13 -3.99
CA MET A 2 -13.66 -1.60 -3.98
C MET A 2 -12.28 -2.00 -3.42
N LEU A 3 -11.21 -1.30 -3.81
CA LEU A 3 -9.86 -1.60 -3.34
C LEU A 3 -9.58 -1.14 -1.91
N ALA A 4 -10.32 -0.16 -1.38
CA ALA A 4 -10.28 0.17 0.05
C ALA A 4 -10.91 -0.96 0.87
N VAL A 5 -12.09 -1.42 0.44
CA VAL A 5 -12.80 -2.54 1.09
C VAL A 5 -11.99 -3.83 1.03
N SER A 6 -11.36 -4.14 -0.12
CA SER A 6 -10.46 -5.29 -0.24
C SER A 6 -9.35 -5.23 0.81
N LEU A 7 -8.70 -4.07 0.94
CA LEU A 7 -7.59 -3.87 1.87
C LEU A 7 -8.01 -3.98 3.35
N GLU A 8 -9.17 -3.42 3.68
CA GLU A 8 -9.81 -3.52 5.00
C GLU A 8 -10.18 -4.98 5.34
N SER A 9 -10.78 -5.69 4.37
CA SER A 9 -11.25 -7.08 4.55
C SER A 9 -10.13 -8.10 4.68
N GLU A 10 -9.00 -7.88 4.01
CA GLU A 10 -7.83 -8.75 4.06
C GLU A 10 -7.04 -8.60 5.38
N SER A 11 -7.54 -7.79 6.34
CA SER A 11 -6.82 -7.44 7.60
C SER A 11 -5.38 -7.00 7.31
N SER A 12 -5.23 -6.17 6.28
CA SER A 12 -3.93 -5.85 5.72
C SER A 12 -3.08 -5.00 6.68
N VAL A 13 -1.82 -5.40 6.84
CA VAL A 13 -0.78 -4.61 7.52
C VAL A 13 -0.45 -3.29 6.81
N ALA A 14 -1.06 -3.02 5.65
CA ALA A 14 -0.99 -1.74 4.95
C ALA A 14 -1.95 -0.66 5.48
N LEU A 15 -2.87 -0.98 6.40
CA LEU A 15 -3.81 0.00 6.96
C LEU A 15 -3.09 1.09 7.75
N VAL A 16 -3.64 2.30 7.69
CA VAL A 16 -3.09 3.49 8.37
C VAL A 16 -4.19 4.09 9.24
N PRO A 17 -4.02 4.13 10.58
CA PRO A 17 -5.03 4.68 11.47
C PRO A 17 -5.40 6.13 11.12
N GLY A 18 -6.69 6.42 11.02
CA GLY A 18 -7.21 7.74 10.70
C GLY A 18 -7.21 8.13 9.22
N TYR A 19 -6.70 7.25 8.33
CA TYR A 19 -6.69 7.50 6.89
C TYR A 19 -7.21 6.30 6.13
N ARG A 20 -8.31 6.48 5.42
CA ARG A 20 -8.83 5.47 4.52
C ARG A 20 -7.99 5.47 3.26
N VAL A 21 -7.28 4.36 3.05
CA VAL A 21 -6.38 4.12 1.92
C VAL A 21 -6.88 2.94 1.09
N ALA A 22 -6.53 2.94 -0.19
CA ALA A 22 -6.80 1.82 -1.08
C ALA A 22 -5.49 1.33 -1.67
N GLY A 23 -5.41 0.03 -1.98
CA GLY A 23 -4.22 -0.53 -2.58
C GLY A 23 -4.35 -2.00 -2.94
N LYS A 24 -3.30 -2.51 -3.57
CA LYS A 24 -3.18 -3.92 -3.92
C LYS A 24 -1.74 -4.38 -3.80
N THR A 25 -1.60 -5.62 -3.36
CA THR A 25 -0.33 -6.35 -3.34
C THR A 25 -0.12 -7.09 -4.67
N GLY A 26 1.14 -7.24 -5.07
CA GLY A 26 1.54 -8.05 -6.21
C GLY A 26 2.77 -8.88 -5.85
N THR A 27 2.75 -10.15 -6.24
CA THR A 27 3.90 -11.06 -6.15
C THR A 27 4.06 -11.74 -7.51
N ALA A 28 5.23 -11.61 -8.13
CA ALA A 28 5.50 -12.19 -9.44
C ALA A 28 6.87 -12.87 -9.46
N GLU A 29 6.97 -14.03 -10.09
CA GLU A 29 8.25 -14.71 -10.30
C GLU A 29 9.13 -13.93 -11.29
N ILE A 30 10.45 -13.99 -11.11
CA ILE A 30 11.38 -13.24 -11.95
C ILE A 30 11.70 -14.02 -13.24
N PRO A 31 11.57 -13.41 -14.43
CA PRO A 31 11.88 -14.09 -15.68
C PRO A 31 13.38 -14.38 -15.83
N SER A 32 13.69 -15.44 -16.58
CA SER A 32 15.03 -15.88 -16.97
C SER A 32 14.98 -16.41 -18.41
N PRO A 33 16.13 -16.58 -19.10
CA PRO A 33 16.16 -17.07 -20.48
C PRO A 33 15.47 -18.43 -20.70
N GLY A 34 15.27 -19.24 -19.64
CA GLY A 34 14.64 -20.55 -19.70
C GLY A 34 13.23 -20.63 -19.09
N GLY A 35 12.62 -19.52 -18.69
CA GLY A 35 11.34 -19.50 -17.98
C GLY A 35 11.38 -18.63 -16.72
N TYR A 36 10.58 -18.93 -15.69
CA TYR A 36 10.58 -18.19 -14.43
C TYR A 36 11.49 -18.83 -13.39
N GLN A 37 12.19 -17.98 -12.62
CA GLN A 37 12.92 -18.40 -11.42
C GLN A 37 11.91 -18.57 -10.29
N THR A 38 11.46 -19.82 -10.09
CA THR A 38 10.38 -20.15 -9.14
C THR A 38 10.79 -20.02 -7.68
N ASP A 39 12.05 -19.67 -7.40
CA ASP A 39 12.62 -19.34 -6.09
C ASP A 39 12.78 -17.81 -5.88
N LEU A 40 12.75 -17.01 -6.95
CA LEU A 40 12.90 -15.56 -6.89
C LEU A 40 11.60 -14.84 -7.25
N THR A 41 11.18 -13.91 -6.39
CA THR A 41 10.03 -13.05 -6.68
C THR A 41 10.40 -11.57 -6.68
N ASN A 42 9.60 -10.82 -7.42
CA ASN A 42 9.34 -9.41 -7.18
C ASN A 42 8.11 -9.32 -6.27
N ALA A 43 8.28 -8.67 -5.12
CA ALA A 43 7.21 -8.31 -4.21
C ALA A 43 6.88 -6.84 -4.39
N SER A 44 5.60 -6.50 -4.43
CA SER A 44 5.17 -5.14 -4.70
C SER A 44 3.88 -4.78 -3.97
N PHE A 45 3.72 -3.49 -3.74
CA PHE A 45 2.48 -2.91 -3.24
C PHE A 45 2.26 -1.57 -3.91
N VAL A 46 1.05 -1.34 -4.40
CA VAL A 46 0.62 -0.03 -4.90
C VAL A 46 -0.59 0.42 -4.09
N GLY A 47 -0.57 1.67 -3.64
CA GLY A 47 -1.71 2.23 -2.93
C GLY A 47 -1.75 3.75 -3.02
N TRP A 48 -2.89 4.30 -2.65
CA TRP A 48 -3.16 5.73 -2.66
C TRP A 48 -4.07 6.13 -1.51
N GLY A 49 -4.07 7.42 -1.20
CA GLY A 49 -4.96 7.97 -0.21
C GLY A 49 -4.92 9.50 -0.10
N PRO A 50 -5.84 10.08 0.68
CA PRO A 50 -7.07 9.43 1.16
C PRO A 50 -8.01 9.03 0.02
N VAL A 51 -8.87 8.02 0.20
CA VAL A 51 -9.65 7.39 -0.90
C VAL A 51 -10.65 8.34 -1.56
N ASP A 52 -11.25 9.22 -0.78
CA ASP A 52 -12.27 10.20 -1.19
C ASP A 52 -11.68 11.44 -1.88
N ASP A 53 -10.45 11.82 -1.55
CA ASP A 53 -9.73 12.94 -2.16
C ASP A 53 -8.22 12.62 -2.26
N PRO A 54 -7.80 11.79 -3.26
CA PRO A 54 -6.45 11.27 -3.34
C PRO A 54 -5.38 12.36 -3.47
N LYS A 55 -4.40 12.35 -2.57
CA LYS A 55 -3.27 13.30 -2.55
C LYS A 55 -1.93 12.67 -2.87
N PHE A 56 -1.78 11.37 -2.64
CA PHE A 56 -0.56 10.63 -2.93
C PHE A 56 -0.86 9.28 -3.56
N LEU A 57 0.12 8.78 -4.31
CA LEU A 57 0.23 7.39 -4.74
C LEU A 57 1.63 6.90 -4.36
N VAL A 58 1.70 5.73 -3.76
CA VAL A 58 2.96 5.09 -3.37
C VAL A 58 3.02 3.74 -4.08
N TYR A 59 4.12 3.52 -4.80
CA TYR A 59 4.46 2.23 -5.37
C TYR A 59 5.76 1.73 -4.75
N ILE A 60 5.69 0.53 -4.19
CA ILE A 60 6.83 -0.16 -3.59
C ILE A 60 7.11 -1.37 -4.44
N TRP A 61 8.37 -1.53 -4.81
CA TRP A 61 8.88 -2.70 -5.49
C TRP A 61 10.16 -3.18 -4.79
N LEU A 62 10.11 -4.43 -4.33
CA LEU A 62 11.21 -5.14 -3.70
C LEU A 62 11.59 -6.29 -4.61
N GLU A 63 12.78 -6.22 -5.18
CA GLU A 63 13.35 -7.30 -5.98
C GLU A 63 14.05 -8.32 -5.07
N LYS A 64 13.74 -9.60 -5.24
CA LYS A 64 14.37 -10.74 -4.54
C LYS A 64 14.41 -10.56 -3.01
N PRO A 65 13.28 -10.27 -2.34
CA PRO A 65 13.26 -10.14 -0.88
C PRO A 65 13.68 -11.46 -0.22
N THR A 66 14.56 -11.37 0.78
CA THR A 66 15.14 -12.56 1.44
C THR A 66 14.37 -13.03 2.67
N SER A 67 13.54 -12.16 3.26
CA SER A 67 12.78 -12.45 4.48
C SER A 67 11.47 -13.20 4.24
N ASP A 68 10.75 -12.84 3.17
CA ASP A 68 9.53 -13.50 2.68
C ASP A 68 9.34 -13.10 1.21
N ARG A 69 8.71 -13.96 0.41
CA ARG A 69 8.49 -13.79 -1.02
C ARG A 69 7.20 -13.03 -1.36
N SER A 70 6.27 -12.92 -0.41
CA SER A 70 4.94 -12.33 -0.63
C SER A 70 4.94 -10.80 -0.45
N GLY A 71 4.42 -10.08 -1.44
CA GLY A 71 4.18 -8.62 -1.35
C GLY A 71 3.29 -8.21 -0.19
N SER A 72 2.37 -9.08 0.26
CA SER A 72 1.52 -8.82 1.43
C SER A 72 2.32 -8.79 2.74
N THR A 73 3.44 -9.54 2.80
CA THR A 73 4.26 -9.62 4.01
C THR A 73 5.35 -8.56 4.02
N VAL A 74 6.01 -8.31 2.88
CA VAL A 74 7.17 -7.41 2.83
C VAL A 74 6.87 -6.00 2.36
N ALA A 75 5.97 -5.81 1.39
CA ALA A 75 5.73 -4.50 0.78
C ALA A 75 4.59 -3.73 1.45
N ALA A 76 3.55 -4.43 1.95
CA ALA A 76 2.41 -3.81 2.63
C ALA A 76 2.78 -3.05 3.92
N PRO A 77 3.63 -3.56 4.84
CA PRO A 77 4.04 -2.79 6.03
C PRO A 77 4.82 -1.52 5.65
N VAL A 78 5.68 -1.62 4.63
CA VAL A 78 6.46 -0.47 4.13
C VAL A 78 5.54 0.63 3.62
N PHE A 79 4.42 0.27 2.96
CA PHE A 79 3.41 1.23 2.56
C PHE A 79 2.81 1.97 3.76
N SER A 80 2.43 1.26 4.83
CA SER A 80 1.85 1.88 6.02
C SER A 80 2.82 2.89 6.65
N GLU A 81 4.11 2.53 6.78
CA GLU A 81 5.13 3.43 7.34
C GLU A 81 5.34 4.68 6.47
N ILE A 82 5.46 4.52 5.15
CA ILE A 82 5.60 5.66 4.23
C ILE A 82 4.39 6.58 4.33
N VAL A 83 3.18 6.03 4.36
CA VAL A 83 1.97 6.85 4.42
C VAL A 83 1.87 7.60 5.75
N LYS A 84 2.25 7.01 6.89
CA LYS A 84 2.30 7.70 8.19
C LYS A 84 3.22 8.92 8.14
N GLU A 85 4.32 8.85 7.41
CA GLU A 85 5.21 10.02 7.20
C GLU A 85 4.61 11.03 6.22
N LEU A 86 4.06 10.56 5.09
CA LEU A 86 3.49 11.43 4.06
C LEU A 86 2.35 12.30 4.58
N VAL A 87 1.43 11.75 5.36
CA VAL A 87 0.28 12.50 5.88
C VAL A 87 0.71 13.65 6.79
N VAL A 88 1.79 13.46 7.56
CA VAL A 88 2.39 14.52 8.38
C VAL A 88 3.09 15.56 7.50
N LEU A 89 3.95 15.11 6.58
CA LEU A 89 4.71 16.00 5.68
C LEU A 89 3.80 16.87 4.80
N MET A 90 2.66 16.32 4.39
CA MET A 90 1.70 16.99 3.52
C MET A 90 0.63 17.77 4.30
N ASN A 91 0.70 17.79 5.64
CA ASN A 91 -0.32 18.38 6.51
C ASN A 91 -1.74 17.89 6.20
N LEU A 92 -1.89 16.59 5.92
CA LEU A 92 -3.18 15.99 5.68
C LEU A 92 -3.83 15.68 7.03
N PRO A 93 -4.99 16.28 7.36
CA PRO A 93 -5.73 15.88 8.55
C PRO A 93 -6.25 14.44 8.41
N PRO A 94 -6.52 13.74 9.52
CA PRO A 94 -7.27 12.48 9.50
C PRO A 94 -8.65 12.66 8.84
N ASP A 95 -9.19 11.58 8.29
CA ASP A 95 -10.42 11.57 7.50
C ASP A 95 -11.60 12.24 8.19
N ASP A 96 -11.84 11.92 9.47
CA ASP A 96 -12.92 12.53 10.26
C ASP A 96 -12.80 14.06 10.31
N THR A 97 -11.58 14.58 10.41
CA THR A 97 -11.32 16.03 10.42
C THR A 97 -11.49 16.61 9.01
N ARG A 98 -11.00 15.93 7.96
CA ARG A 98 -11.17 16.38 6.57
C ARG A 98 -12.65 16.48 6.18
N HIS A 99 -13.47 15.52 6.58
CA HIS A 99 -14.91 15.50 6.29
C HIS A 99 -15.67 16.60 7.04
N GLN A 100 -15.25 16.92 8.27
CA GLN A 100 -15.81 18.06 9.00
C GLN A 100 -15.47 19.40 8.34
N LEU A 101 -14.25 19.54 7.82
CA LEU A 101 -13.78 20.75 7.13
C LEU A 101 -14.42 20.92 5.75
N SER A 102 -14.72 19.84 5.02
CA SER A 102 -15.36 19.90 3.70
C SER A 102 -16.87 20.06 3.74
N GLY A 103 -17.50 19.79 4.90
CA GLY A 103 -18.92 20.03 5.16
C GLY A 103 -19.25 21.45 5.64
N GLN A 104 -18.24 22.32 5.78
CA GLN A 104 -18.37 23.77 6.03
C GLN A 104 -18.24 24.54 4.72
#